data_AF-A0A6B3GHX1-F1
#
_entry.id   AF-A0A6B3GHX1-F1
#
_cell.length_a   1.000
_cell.length_b   1.000
_cell.length_c   1.000
_cell.angle_alpha   90.00
_cell.angle_beta   90.00
_cell.angle_gamma   90.00
#
_symmetry.space_group_name_H-M   'P 1'
#
loop_
_entity.id
_entity.type
_entity.pdbx_description
1 polymer ?
#
loop_
_entity_poly.entity_id
_entity_poly.type
_entity_poly.pdbx_seq_one_letter_code
_entity_poly.pdbx_strand_id
1 'polypeptide(L)' 'GAAVAEELGGPDRAVAVTVDVTGEEQVAGAFAAGALAFSGVDLVVNNAGISISKPLAETTVRDWDLQHAIMARGSFL' A
#
# COMPACT_ATOMS: atom_id res chain seq x y z
N GLY A 1 10.99 3.50 6.97
CA GLY A 1 10.10 4.62 6.63
C GLY A 1 10.79 5.95 6.87
N ALA A 2 10.80 6.43 8.11
CA ALA A 2 11.28 7.77 8.46
C ALA A 2 12.69 8.13 7.92
N ALA A 3 13.67 7.24 8.05
CA ALA A 3 15.03 7.48 7.53
C ALA A 3 15.07 7.73 6.01
N VAL A 4 14.25 7.04 5.23
CA VAL A 4 14.17 7.22 3.78
C VAL A 4 13.46 8.53 3.44
N ALA A 5 12.40 8.88 4.19
CA ALA A 5 11.74 10.18 4.02
C ALA A 5 12.69 11.35 4.29
N GLU A 6 13.55 11.23 5.30
CA GLU A 6 14.58 12.22 5.58
C GLU A 6 15.57 12.36 4.41
N GLU A 7 16.06 11.24 3.87
CA GLU A 7 16.95 11.23 2.70
C GLU A 7 16.32 11.87 1.45
N LEU A 8 15.01 11.69 1.26
CA LEU A 8 14.24 12.30 0.16
C LEU A 8 13.95 13.79 0.34
N GLY A 9 14.41 14.38 1.46
CA GLY A 9 14.33 15.81 1.73
C GLY A 9 13.39 16.19 2.87
N GLY A 10 13.10 15.26 3.78
CA GLY A 10 12.40 15.54 5.04
C GLY A 10 10.88 15.69 4.90
N PRO A 11 10.19 16.04 6.00
CA PRO A 11 8.73 16.01 6.10
C PRO A 11 8.01 16.95 5.13
N ASP A 12 8.66 18.03 4.67
CA ASP A 12 8.11 18.96 3.68
C ASP A 12 8.06 18.37 2.26
N ARG A 13 8.74 17.25 2.02
CA ARG A 13 8.82 16.59 0.70
C ARG A 13 8.35 15.14 0.73
N ALA A 14 8.56 14.45 1.84
CA ALA A 14 8.22 13.04 1.99
C ALA A 14 7.77 12.75 3.42
N VAL A 15 6.68 12.00 3.55
CA VAL A 15 6.26 11.40 4.82
C VAL A 15 6.18 9.90 4.67
N ALA A 16 6.60 9.18 5.69
CA ALA A 16 6.49 7.73 5.73
C ALA A 16 5.26 7.31 6.54
N VAL A 17 4.36 6.58 5.92
CA VAL A 17 3.18 5.99 6.58
C VAL A 17 3.23 4.47 6.41
N THR A 18 3.07 3.73 7.50
CA THR A 18 2.95 2.27 7.46
C THR A 18 1.50 1.89 7.22
N VAL A 19 1.25 1.06 6.21
CA VAL A 19 -0.09 0.66 5.77
C VAL A 19 -0.09 -0.79 5.34
N ASP A 20 -1.01 -1.58 5.89
CA ASP A 20 -1.43 -2.84 5.27
C ASP A 20 -2.62 -2.56 4.33
N VAL A 21 -2.41 -2.71 3.03
CA VAL A 21 -3.43 -2.43 2.00
C VAL A 21 -4.62 -3.39 2.06
N THR A 22 -4.56 -4.47 2.83
CA THR A 22 -5.71 -5.33 3.08
C THR A 22 -6.67 -4.76 4.13
N GLY A 23 -6.25 -3.75 4.90
CA GLY A 23 -7.05 -3.08 5.93
C GLY A 23 -7.61 -1.74 5.47
N GLU A 24 -8.93 -1.67 5.25
CA GLU A 24 -9.62 -0.46 4.77
C GLU A 24 -9.39 0.77 5.65
N GLU A 25 -9.50 0.63 6.98
CA GLU A 25 -9.24 1.73 7.91
C GLU A 25 -7.79 2.22 7.85
N GLN A 26 -6.83 1.33 7.56
CA GLN A 26 -5.43 1.70 7.43
C GLN A 26 -5.18 2.46 6.13
N VAL A 27 -5.81 2.05 5.03
CA VAL A 27 -5.76 2.78 3.75
C VAL A 27 -6.36 4.17 3.91
N ALA A 28 -7.56 4.29 4.50
CA ALA A 28 -8.17 5.58 4.78
C ALA A 28 -7.29 6.47 5.68
N GLY A 29 -6.66 5.89 6.70
CA GLY A 29 -5.70 6.58 7.56
C GLY A 29 -4.47 7.09 6.79
N ALA A 30 -4.00 6.36 5.79
CA ALA A 30 -2.88 6.76 4.95
C ALA A 30 -3.21 7.98 4.08
N PHE A 31 -4.39 8.00 3.45
CA PHE A 31 -4.87 9.15 2.71
C PHE A 31 -5.05 10.37 3.61
N ALA A 32 -5.60 10.18 4.81
CA ALA A 32 -5.73 11.26 5.79
C ALA A 32 -4.37 11.84 6.19
N ALA A 33 -3.37 10.99 6.44
CA ALA A 33 -2.01 11.43 6.77
C ALA A 33 -1.35 12.18 5.60
N GLY A 34 -1.50 11.69 4.36
CA GLY A 34 -1.00 12.37 3.17
C GLY A 34 -1.65 13.73 2.95
N ALA A 35 -2.98 13.80 3.08
CA ALA A 35 -3.72 15.06 2.96
C ALA A 35 -3.34 16.07 4.06
N LEU A 36 -3.09 15.61 5.28
CA LEU A 36 -2.63 16.47 6.37
C LEU A 36 -1.22 17.02 6.11
N ALA A 37 -0.32 16.20 5.56
CA ALA A 37 1.05 16.60 5.27
C ALA A 37 1.15 17.53 4.05
N PHE A 38 0.37 17.29 3.00
CA PHE A 38 0.56 17.92 1.69
C PHE A 38 -0.64 18.71 1.18
N SER A 39 -1.67 18.91 2.01
CA SER A 39 -2.92 19.59 1.67
C SER A 39 -3.78 18.87 0.60
N GLY A 40 -3.46 17.60 0.29
CA GLY A 40 -4.20 16.79 -0.66
C GLY A 40 -3.40 15.59 -1.17
N VAL A 41 -4.03 14.78 -2.03
CA VAL A 41 -3.40 13.69 -2.79
C VAL A 41 -3.86 13.78 -4.23
N ASP A 42 -2.92 14.03 -5.16
CA ASP A 42 -3.23 14.20 -6.59
C ASP A 42 -3.09 12.89 -7.39
N LEU A 43 -2.19 12.01 -6.96
CA LEU A 43 -1.86 10.77 -7.64
C LEU A 43 -1.64 9.65 -6.63
N VAL A 44 -2.15 8.47 -6.97
CA VAL A 44 -1.94 7.23 -6.22
C VAL A 44 -1.25 6.22 -7.13
N VAL A 45 -0.21 5.58 -6.61
CA VAL A 45 0.47 4.47 -7.28
C VAL A 45 0.23 3.20 -6.48
N ASN A 46 -0.67 2.34 -6.98
CA ASN A 46 -0.95 1.04 -6.39
C ASN A 46 0.19 0.07 -6.69
N ASN A 47 1.22 0.07 -5.85
CA ASN A 47 2.43 -0.75 -6.00
C ASN A 47 2.50 -1.93 -5.00
N ALA A 48 1.53 -2.06 -4.09
CA ALA A 48 1.51 -3.19 -3.17
C ALA A 48 1.25 -4.50 -3.94
N GLY A 49 2.11 -5.49 -3.75
CA GLY A 49 2.00 -6.75 -4.47
C GLY A 49 2.87 -7.84 -3.88
N ILE A 50 2.46 -9.08 -4.16
CA ILE A 50 3.21 -10.28 -3.81
C ILE A 50 3.32 -11.18 -5.04
N SER A 51 4.42 -11.92 -5.13
CA SER A 51 4.60 -12.92 -6.17
C SER A 51 4.53 -14.32 -5.57
N ILE A 52 3.50 -15.07 -5.92
CA ILE A 52 3.40 -16.50 -5.65
C ILE A 52 3.55 -17.20 -7.00
N SER A 53 4.73 -17.77 -7.23
CA SER A 53 5.04 -18.46 -8.49
C SER A 53 4.88 -19.96 -8.30
N LYS A 54 3.72 -20.48 -8.70
CA LYS A 54 3.38 -21.90 -8.68
C LYS A 54 2.57 -22.26 -9.93
N PRO A 55 2.63 -23.51 -10.42
CA PRO A 55 1.65 -24.00 -11.37
C PRO A 55 0.22 -23.81 -10.84
N LEU A 56 -0.74 -23.49 -11.72
CA LEU A 56 -2.13 -23.26 -11.31
C LEU A 56 -2.73 -24.43 -10.51
N ALA A 57 -2.37 -25.67 -10.87
CA ALA A 57 -2.83 -26.87 -10.18
C ALA A 57 -2.29 -27.00 -8.73
N GLU A 58 -1.24 -26.27 -8.38
CA GLU A 58 -0.62 -26.25 -7.05
C GLU A 58 -0.94 -24.97 -6.26
N THR A 59 -1.63 -24.01 -6.88
CA THR A 59 -2.11 -22.80 -6.23
C THR A 59 -3.26 -23.14 -5.32
N THR A 60 -3.06 -22.92 -4.01
CA THR A 60 -4.11 -23.15 -3.02
C THR A 60 -5.12 -22.00 -3.02
N VAL A 61 -6.33 -22.23 -2.53
CA VAL A 61 -7.33 -21.15 -2.31
C VAL A 61 -6.75 -20.04 -1.43
N ARG A 62 -5.97 -20.39 -0.41
CA ARG A 62 -5.28 -19.41 0.44
C ARG A 62 -4.29 -18.55 -0.34
N ASP A 63 -3.54 -19.14 -1.29
CA ASP A 63 -2.60 -18.39 -2.13
C ASP A 63 -3.36 -17.41 -3.04
N TRP A 64 -4.47 -17.87 -3.64
CA TRP A 64 -5.35 -17.07 -4.47
C TRP A 64 -5.98 -15.90 -3.70
N ASP A 65 -6.55 -16.18 -2.53
CA ASP A 65 -7.21 -15.19 -1.68
C ASP A 65 -6.22 -14.15 -1.19
N LEU A 66 -5.00 -14.56 -0.80
CA LEU A 66 -3.96 -13.64 -0.36
C LEU A 66 -3.53 -12.71 -1.50
N GLN A 67 -3.33 -13.24 -2.70
CA GLN A 67 -3.00 -12.45 -3.89
C GLN A 67 -4.10 -11.42 -4.22
N HIS A 68 -5.37 -11.83 -4.16
CA HIS A 68 -6.50 -10.94 -4.44
C HIS A 68 -6.74 -9.92 -3.33
N ALA A 69 -6.55 -10.29 -2.07
CA ALA A 69 -6.66 -9.37 -0.94
C ALA A 69 -5.66 -8.22 -1.06
N ILE A 70 -4.42 -8.51 -1.44
CA ILE A 70 -3.34 -7.51 -1.55
C ILE A 70 -3.45 -6.70 -2.84
N MET A 71 -3.49 -7.39 -4.00
CA MET A 71 -3.33 -6.71 -5.29
C MET A 71 -4.65 -6.12 -5.81
N ALA A 72 -5.72 -6.90 -5.80
CA ALA A 72 -7.00 -6.47 -6.37
C ALA A 72 -7.82 -5.63 -5.38
N ARG A 73 -8.12 -6.20 -4.21
CA ARG A 73 -8.88 -5.50 -3.16
C ARG A 73 -8.10 -4.32 -2.61
N GLY A 74 -6.81 -4.49 -2.30
CA GLY A 74 -5.98 -3.38 -1.82
C GLY A 74 -5.86 -2.21 -2.79
N SER A 75 -5.99 -2.43 -4.10
CA SER A 75 -6.04 -1.34 -5.10
C SER A 75 -7.41 -0.66 -5.22
N PHE A 76 -8.47 -1.33 -4.77
CA PHE A 76 -9.85 -0.84 -4.82
C PHE A 76 -10.20 0.04 -3.62
N LEU A 77 -9.67 -0.32 -2.44
CA LEU A 77 -9.80 0.45 -1.21
C LEU A 77 -9.10 1.80 -1.32
#